data_AF-M5S596-F1
#
_entry.id   AF-M5S596-F1
#
_cell.length_a   1.000
_cell.length_b   1.000
_cell.length_c   1.000
_cell.angle_alpha   90.00
_cell.angle_beta   90.00
_cell.angle_gamma   90.00
#
_symmetry.space_group_name_H-M   'P 1'
#
loop_
_entity.id
_entity.type
_entity.pdbx_description
1 polymer ?
#
loop_
_entity_poly.entity_id
_entity_poly.type
_entity_poly.pdbx_seq_one_letter_code
_entity_poly.pdbx_strand_id
1 'polypeptide(L)'
;MSLYFFVSSQRQLTEGTPWAETIADSIDAEIVLVVLGQDRSTLAEQARKTLQSSSTIKTIEVVDEDIDSVLNHIRVKKSSLVLIVKEAHDEPLQRSLFERSPVQTLWLRINGVPPTSSSQIFDFDGSTQSATQRIAKRLLGHSGQAPLLENDLPIDADNPKWLEQEAVRLETQRCQTGDMVWILYGRTPGEETRYAAARALMKESTQASIALISKGETFPESLASRLRYWSTHVAEPVTREQRVELSQSLTEGSHPSWEFLGLISASAMLAAFGLLQDSAAVIIGAMLIAPLMTPIVGAGLALTHGNRPLFQTASNAIVIGFLGALSSSFLFGCLVVMLQTPEVTPEMWARCKPSALDFCVGLVGGMAASYARTRSHLSSALAGAAIAAALVPPISTAGLQIAFRITQGADSPIWSSGQGTPIFGPVLLVSVNVLTIMMGSSFVLYARGMRVDRAFTVGQRWAGRMTILLVTLMLLVLVWTLGH
;
A
#
# COMPACT_ATOMS: atom_id res chain seq x y z
N MET A 1 27.83 1.21 6.75
CA MET A 1 26.86 0.11 6.49
C MET A 1 27.61 -1.22 6.69
N SER A 2 26.96 -2.38 6.85
CA SER A 2 27.69 -3.65 7.05
C SER A 2 27.27 -4.68 6.01
N LEU A 3 28.26 -5.22 5.30
CA LEU A 3 28.12 -6.30 4.33
C LEU A 3 28.47 -7.62 5.01
N TYR A 4 27.52 -8.54 5.08
CA TYR A 4 27.74 -9.86 5.65
C TYR A 4 28.07 -10.83 4.51
N PHE A 5 29.31 -11.30 4.47
CA PHE A 5 29.79 -12.23 3.46
C PHE A 5 29.86 -13.64 4.05
N PHE A 6 28.98 -14.53 3.60
CA PHE A 6 28.89 -15.90 4.08
C PHE A 6 29.79 -16.83 3.27
N VAL A 7 30.63 -17.59 3.97
CA VAL A 7 31.57 -18.54 3.37
C VAL A 7 31.50 -19.90 4.09
N SER A 8 31.45 -20.96 3.29
CA SER A 8 31.48 -22.38 3.69
C SER A 8 32.70 -23.11 3.10
N SER A 9 33.32 -22.57 2.04
CA SER A 9 34.48 -23.18 1.38
C SER A 9 35.65 -22.21 1.16
N GLN A 10 36.86 -22.77 1.02
CA GLN A 10 38.06 -21.99 0.67
C GLN A 10 37.95 -21.35 -0.71
N ARG A 11 37.24 -22.00 -1.64
CA ARG A 11 37.01 -21.50 -2.99
C ARG A 11 36.18 -20.22 -2.95
N GLN A 12 35.06 -20.24 -2.22
CA GLN A 12 34.23 -19.04 -2.02
C GLN A 12 35.01 -17.90 -1.37
N LEU A 13 35.85 -18.20 -0.37
CA LEU A 13 36.69 -17.19 0.27
C LEU A 13 37.65 -16.55 -0.74
N THR A 14 38.30 -17.36 -1.58
CA THR A 14 39.31 -16.86 -2.54
C THR A 14 38.67 -16.11 -3.71
N GLU A 15 37.64 -16.68 -4.33
CA GLU A 15 36.97 -16.10 -5.50
C GLU A 15 36.02 -14.96 -5.12
N GLY A 16 35.39 -15.03 -3.94
CA GLY A 16 34.38 -14.07 -3.48
C GLY A 16 34.93 -12.82 -2.79
N THR A 17 36.15 -12.86 -2.23
CA THR A 17 36.74 -11.69 -1.56
C THR A 17 36.86 -10.46 -2.47
N PRO A 18 37.39 -10.56 -3.72
CA PRO A 18 37.45 -9.41 -4.63
C PRO A 18 36.07 -8.79 -4.93
N TRP A 19 35.03 -9.61 -4.97
CA TRP A 19 33.64 -9.15 -5.15
C TRP A 19 33.11 -8.44 -3.90
N ALA A 20 33.37 -9.00 -2.72
CA ALA A 20 32.97 -8.40 -1.45
C ALA A 20 33.63 -7.03 -1.24
N GLU A 21 34.93 -6.90 -1.55
CA GLU A 21 35.68 -5.63 -1.48
C GLU A 21 35.12 -4.59 -2.45
N THR A 22 34.92 -4.97 -3.72
CA THR A 22 34.35 -4.06 -4.73
C THR A 22 32.98 -3.51 -4.30
N ILE A 23 32.12 -4.38 -3.77
CA ILE A 23 30.78 -3.99 -3.31
C ILE A 23 30.87 -3.13 -2.05
N ALA A 24 31.73 -3.48 -1.10
CA ALA A 24 31.92 -2.75 0.15
C ALA A 24 32.44 -1.33 -0.09
N ASP A 25 33.42 -1.18 -0.99
CA ASP A 25 33.99 0.12 -1.36
C ASP A 25 32.95 1.03 -2.04
N SER A 26 32.05 0.46 -2.87
CA SER A 26 31.03 1.27 -3.56
C SER A 26 29.92 1.79 -2.63
N ILE A 27 29.65 1.09 -1.53
CA ILE A 27 28.59 1.45 -0.56
C ILE A 27 29.13 2.02 0.76
N ASP A 28 30.44 2.19 0.89
CA ASP A 28 31.11 2.58 2.13
C ASP A 28 30.66 1.69 3.32
N ALA A 29 30.81 0.37 3.13
CA ALA A 29 30.47 -0.63 4.13
C ALA A 29 31.68 -1.38 4.67
N GLU A 30 31.55 -1.82 5.92
CA GLU A 30 32.49 -2.75 6.54
C GLU A 30 32.09 -4.19 6.21
N ILE A 31 33.07 -5.03 5.90
CA ILE A 31 32.83 -6.46 5.63
C ILE A 31 32.90 -7.24 6.94
N VAL A 32 31.82 -7.95 7.23
CA VAL A 32 31.73 -8.98 8.27
C VAL A 32 31.75 -10.33 7.58
N LEU A 33 32.84 -11.07 7.76
CA LEU A 33 32.99 -12.40 7.18
C LEU A 33 32.36 -13.42 8.12
N VAL A 34 31.38 -14.17 7.63
CA VAL A 34 30.68 -15.20 8.42
C VAL A 34 31.05 -16.58 7.90
N VAL A 35 31.76 -17.35 8.71
CA VAL A 35 32.12 -18.73 8.41
C VAL A 35 31.00 -19.65 8.87
N LEU A 36 30.45 -20.43 7.94
CA LEU A 36 29.40 -21.42 8.20
C LEU A 36 30.03 -22.74 8.67
N GLY A 37 29.57 -23.23 9.82
CA GLY A 37 29.99 -24.48 10.44
C GLY A 37 31.12 -24.31 11.48
N GLN A 38 30.88 -24.76 12.71
CA GLN A 38 31.85 -24.61 13.82
C GLN A 38 33.11 -25.48 13.67
N ASP A 39 33.01 -26.61 12.97
CA ASP A 39 34.10 -27.57 12.83
C ASP A 39 35.15 -27.15 11.78
N ARG A 40 34.97 -26.01 11.10
CA ARG A 40 35.86 -25.53 10.03
C ARG A 40 36.98 -24.62 10.54
N SER A 41 37.74 -25.11 11.54
CA SER A 41 38.84 -24.37 12.18
C SER A 41 39.92 -23.89 11.21
N THR A 42 40.23 -24.69 10.18
CA THR A 42 41.21 -24.37 9.14
C THR A 42 40.74 -23.24 8.21
N LEU A 43 39.46 -23.22 7.85
CA LEU A 43 38.85 -22.15 7.06
C LEU A 43 38.78 -20.85 7.86
N ALA A 44 38.44 -20.94 9.15
CA ALA A 44 38.46 -19.79 10.05
C ALA A 44 39.87 -19.21 10.23
N GLU A 45 40.90 -20.04 10.26
CA GLU A 45 42.29 -19.59 10.33
C GLU A 45 42.76 -18.92 9.02
N GLN A 46 42.38 -19.46 7.85
CA GLN A 46 42.64 -18.81 6.57
C GLN A 46 41.90 -17.49 6.42
N ALA A 47 40.64 -17.44 6.83
CA ALA A 47 39.85 -16.21 6.91
C ALA A 47 40.56 -15.14 7.76
N ARG A 48 41.15 -15.52 8.90
CA ARG A 48 41.95 -14.62 9.74
C ARG A 48 43.21 -14.11 9.05
N LYS A 49 43.85 -14.91 8.18
CA LYS A 49 44.97 -14.44 7.36
C LYS A 49 44.49 -13.42 6.33
N THR A 50 43.34 -13.65 5.68
CA THR A 50 42.73 -12.69 4.74
C THR A 50 42.36 -11.37 5.43
N LEU A 51 41.87 -11.43 6.68
CA LEU A 51 41.62 -10.26 7.52
C LEU A 51 42.88 -9.44 7.82
N GLN A 52 44.03 -10.10 7.99
CA GLN A 52 45.30 -9.40 8.22
C GLN A 52 45.84 -8.71 6.95
N SER A 53 45.50 -9.23 5.77
CA SER A 53 45.94 -8.66 4.49
C SER A 53 45.00 -7.61 3.91
N SER A 54 43.70 -7.66 4.22
CA SER A 54 42.68 -6.75 3.68
C SER A 54 42.29 -5.69 4.71
N SER A 55 42.34 -4.42 4.34
CA SER A 55 41.91 -3.29 5.19
C SER A 55 40.39 -3.18 5.36
N THR A 56 39.62 -3.88 4.53
CA THR A 56 38.17 -3.68 4.40
C THR A 56 37.35 -4.70 5.21
N ILE A 57 37.94 -5.86 5.52
CA ILE A 57 37.36 -6.85 6.41
C ILE A 57 37.72 -6.46 7.85
N LYS A 58 36.71 -6.32 8.73
CA LYS A 58 36.93 -5.92 10.13
C LYS A 58 36.67 -7.02 11.15
N THR A 59 35.71 -7.90 10.87
CA THR A 59 35.25 -8.90 11.84
C THR A 59 35.04 -10.24 11.15
N ILE A 60 35.42 -11.32 11.85
CA ILE A 60 35.12 -12.70 11.47
C ILE A 60 34.19 -13.28 12.53
N GLU A 61 33.05 -13.79 12.11
CA GLU A 61 32.07 -14.46 12.96
C GLU A 61 31.88 -15.90 12.48
N VAL A 62 31.60 -16.82 13.40
CA VAL A 62 31.34 -18.23 13.08
C VAL A 62 29.90 -18.53 13.47
N VAL A 63 29.14 -19.12 12.57
CA VAL A 63 27.72 -19.45 12.76
C VAL A 63 27.50 -20.90 12.36
N ASP A 64 26.58 -21.57 13.04
CA ASP A 64 26.21 -22.96 12.71
C ASP A 64 25.69 -23.06 11.27
N GLU A 65 25.92 -24.20 10.63
CA GLU A 65 25.45 -24.51 9.27
C GLU A 65 23.95 -24.90 9.28
N ASP A 66 23.15 -24.10 9.97
CA ASP A 66 21.69 -24.23 10.06
C ASP A 66 21.01 -22.93 9.65
N ILE A 67 19.90 -23.04 8.91
CA ILE A 67 19.22 -21.87 8.36
C ILE A 67 18.61 -20.99 9.44
N ASP A 68 18.05 -21.58 10.50
CA ASP A 68 17.38 -20.79 11.53
C ASP A 68 18.42 -20.05 12.38
N SER A 69 19.58 -20.67 12.62
CA SER A 69 20.75 -20.00 13.20
C SER A 69 21.24 -18.82 12.36
N VAL A 70 21.37 -18.99 11.04
CA VAL A 70 21.80 -17.92 10.13
C VAL A 70 20.78 -16.78 10.04
N LEU A 71 19.49 -17.10 9.93
CA LEU A 71 18.42 -16.09 9.88
C LEU A 71 18.30 -15.33 11.21
N ASN A 72 18.46 -16.01 12.34
CA ASN A 72 18.47 -15.38 13.65
C ASN A 72 19.67 -14.45 13.80
N HIS A 73 20.85 -14.88 13.34
CA HIS A 73 22.05 -14.06 13.33
C HIS A 73 21.87 -12.76 12.53
N ILE A 74 21.35 -12.87 11.30
CA ILE A 74 21.01 -11.72 10.45
C ILE A 74 20.04 -10.76 11.14
N ARG A 75 19.03 -11.30 11.85
CA ARG A 75 18.00 -10.51 12.54
C ARG A 75 18.56 -9.78 13.77
N VAL A 76 19.37 -10.45 14.58
CA VAL A 76 19.96 -9.89 15.81
C VAL A 76 20.97 -8.79 15.47
N LYS A 77 21.81 -9.02 14.46
CA LYS A 77 22.88 -8.11 14.07
C LYS A 77 22.44 -6.96 13.15
N LYS A 78 21.16 -6.93 12.74
CA LYS A 78 20.57 -5.93 11.83
C LYS A 78 21.38 -5.78 10.54
N SER A 79 21.75 -6.91 9.93
CA SER A 79 22.52 -6.93 8.69
C SER A 79 21.81 -6.13 7.60
N SER A 80 22.52 -5.23 6.92
CA SER A 80 21.91 -4.37 5.89
C SER A 80 21.95 -5.00 4.50
N LEU A 81 22.97 -5.82 4.23
CA LEU A 81 23.20 -6.51 2.96
C LEU A 81 23.91 -7.84 3.23
N VAL A 82 23.43 -8.90 2.59
CA VAL A 82 23.99 -10.25 2.68
C VAL A 82 24.52 -10.66 1.32
N LEU A 83 25.76 -11.12 1.25
CA LEU A 83 26.41 -11.67 0.07
C LEU A 83 26.66 -13.17 0.27
N ILE A 84 26.18 -13.96 -0.69
CA ILE A 84 26.33 -15.42 -0.74
C ILE A 84 26.96 -15.77 -2.08
N VAL A 85 28.06 -16.53 -2.07
CA VAL A 85 28.67 -17.06 -3.28
C VAL A 85 28.23 -18.50 -3.49
N LYS A 86 27.78 -18.85 -4.70
CA LYS A 86 27.27 -20.18 -5.02
C LYS A 86 28.34 -21.25 -4.76
N GLU A 87 27.96 -22.29 -4.02
CA GLU A 87 28.75 -23.52 -3.89
C GLU A 87 27.84 -24.73 -4.13
N ALA A 88 28.33 -25.75 -4.84
CA ALA A 88 27.50 -26.87 -5.29
C ALA A 88 26.96 -27.69 -4.11
N HIS A 89 27.75 -27.88 -3.06
CA HIS A 89 27.38 -28.66 -1.88
C HIS A 89 26.34 -27.97 -0.98
N ASP A 90 26.36 -26.63 -0.93
CA ASP A 90 25.51 -25.85 -0.01
C ASP A 90 24.30 -25.21 -0.69
N GLU A 91 24.06 -25.53 -1.97
CA GLU A 91 22.95 -24.97 -2.75
C GLU A 91 21.58 -25.02 -2.04
N PRO A 92 21.18 -26.12 -1.34
CA PRO A 92 19.91 -26.16 -0.61
C PRO A 92 19.80 -25.12 0.52
N LEU A 93 20.89 -24.93 1.27
CA LEU A 93 20.97 -23.97 2.37
C LEU A 93 20.96 -22.54 1.82
N GLN A 94 21.80 -22.26 0.81
CA GLN A 94 21.90 -20.96 0.16
C GLN A 94 20.59 -20.54 -0.50
N ARG A 95 19.91 -21.50 -1.15
CA ARG A 95 18.59 -21.30 -1.73
C ARG A 95 17.58 -20.86 -0.67
N SER A 96 17.51 -21.65 0.41
CA SER A 96 16.54 -21.40 1.48
C SER A 96 16.82 -20.06 2.16
N LEU A 97 18.09 -19.67 2.28
CA LEU A 97 18.50 -18.36 2.79
C LEU A 97 18.07 -17.24 1.84
N PHE A 98 18.29 -17.37 0.53
CA PHE A 98 17.86 -16.38 -0.47
C PHE A 98 16.34 -16.19 -0.50
N GLU A 99 15.57 -17.28 -0.34
CA GLU A 99 14.11 -17.27 -0.33
C GLU A 99 13.51 -16.73 0.98
N ARG A 100 14.17 -16.95 2.13
CA ARG A 100 13.64 -16.61 3.47
C ARG A 100 14.28 -15.39 4.13
N SER A 101 15.35 -14.84 3.55
CA SER A 101 16.10 -13.75 4.17
C SER A 101 15.26 -12.47 4.29
N PRO A 102 15.19 -11.86 5.49
CA PRO A 102 14.45 -10.62 5.71
C PRO A 102 15.21 -9.38 5.20
N VAL A 103 16.45 -9.54 4.73
CA VAL A 103 17.33 -8.43 4.33
C VAL A 103 17.71 -8.57 2.85
N GLN A 104 18.20 -7.48 2.26
CA GLN A 104 18.65 -7.52 0.87
C GLN A 104 19.75 -8.58 0.74
N THR A 105 19.50 -9.57 -0.12
CA THR A 105 20.38 -10.75 -0.26
C THR A 105 20.82 -10.85 -1.70
N LEU A 106 22.13 -10.90 -1.92
CA LEU A 106 22.80 -11.06 -3.19
C LEU A 106 23.37 -12.47 -3.25
N TRP A 107 22.86 -13.29 -4.15
CA TRP A 107 23.34 -14.65 -4.42
C TRP A 107 24.09 -14.67 -5.75
N LEU A 108 25.39 -14.88 -5.68
CA LEU A 108 26.32 -14.65 -6.78
C LEU A 108 26.96 -15.97 -7.22
N ARG A 109 26.91 -16.28 -8.52
CA ARG A 109 27.83 -17.23 -9.14
C ARG A 109 28.95 -16.46 -9.84
N ILE A 110 30.18 -16.83 -9.52
CA ILE A 110 31.39 -16.17 -10.02
C ILE A 110 31.95 -17.01 -11.18
N ASN A 111 32.20 -16.37 -12.31
CA ASN A 111 32.90 -16.97 -13.45
C ASN A 111 33.89 -15.96 -14.08
N GLY A 112 34.51 -15.13 -13.24
CA GLY A 112 35.41 -14.06 -13.67
C GLY A 112 35.68 -13.03 -12.57
N VAL A 113 36.41 -11.98 -12.94
CA VAL A 113 36.72 -10.82 -12.09
C VAL A 113 35.51 -9.87 -12.06
N PRO A 114 35.31 -9.07 -10.98
CA PRO A 114 34.28 -8.05 -10.94
C PRO A 114 34.31 -7.13 -12.18
N PRO A 115 33.15 -6.70 -12.72
CA PRO A 115 33.10 -5.88 -13.91
C PRO A 115 33.70 -4.50 -13.64
N THR A 116 34.57 -4.04 -14.55
CA THR A 116 35.25 -2.74 -14.48
C THR A 116 34.58 -1.67 -15.33
N SER A 117 33.56 -2.04 -16.12
CA SER A 117 32.84 -1.13 -17.02
C SER A 117 31.33 -1.39 -16.98
N SER A 118 30.55 -0.34 -17.25
CA SER A 118 29.10 -0.42 -17.47
C SER A 118 28.72 -1.36 -18.62
N SER A 119 29.63 -1.60 -19.57
CA SER A 119 29.42 -2.46 -20.73
C SER A 119 29.39 -3.96 -20.42
N GLN A 120 29.78 -4.35 -19.22
CA GLN A 120 29.87 -5.75 -18.81
C GLN A 120 28.66 -6.18 -17.96
N ILE A 121 27.66 -5.30 -17.76
CA ILE A 121 26.52 -5.56 -16.86
C ILE A 121 25.24 -5.63 -17.69
N PHE A 122 24.61 -6.79 -17.75
CA PHE A 122 23.36 -7.06 -18.46
C PHE A 122 22.19 -7.20 -17.48
N ASP A 123 21.05 -6.59 -17.79
CA ASP A 123 19.76 -6.84 -17.12
C ASP A 123 19.09 -8.07 -17.75
N PHE A 124 18.28 -8.83 -17.01
CA PHE A 124 17.67 -10.06 -17.54
C PHE A 124 16.66 -9.79 -18.67
N ASP A 125 15.60 -9.03 -18.41
CA ASP A 125 14.43 -8.94 -19.31
C ASP A 125 13.91 -7.52 -19.55
N GLY A 126 14.64 -6.49 -19.13
CA GLY A 126 14.28 -5.09 -19.35
C GLY A 126 13.16 -4.58 -18.44
N SER A 127 12.33 -5.48 -17.90
CA SER A 127 11.20 -5.13 -17.03
C SER A 127 11.64 -4.47 -15.72
N THR A 128 12.84 -4.81 -15.25
CA THR A 128 13.46 -4.26 -14.04
C THR A 128 14.60 -3.30 -14.31
N GLN A 129 14.85 -2.92 -15.56
CA GLN A 129 16.04 -2.17 -15.99
C GLN A 129 16.33 -0.92 -15.13
N SER A 130 15.31 -0.11 -14.82
CA SER A 130 15.49 1.10 -13.99
C SER A 130 15.82 0.82 -12.52
N ALA A 131 15.43 -0.35 -12.01
CA ALA A 131 15.76 -0.81 -10.66
C ALA A 131 17.15 -1.46 -10.66
N THR A 132 17.44 -2.31 -11.65
CA THR A 132 18.73 -2.96 -11.85
C THR A 132 19.83 -1.92 -12.04
N GLN A 133 19.65 -0.91 -12.89
CA GLN A 133 20.63 0.16 -13.08
C GLN A 133 20.91 0.95 -11.79
N ARG A 134 19.89 1.21 -10.97
CA ARG A 134 20.08 1.90 -9.68
C ARG A 134 20.84 1.04 -8.68
N ILE A 135 20.54 -0.26 -8.61
CA ILE A 135 21.18 -1.15 -7.65
C ILE A 135 22.61 -1.48 -8.12
N ALA A 136 22.82 -1.75 -9.41
CA ALA A 136 24.14 -1.93 -10.00
C ALA A 136 25.01 -0.67 -9.81
N LYS A 137 24.47 0.53 -10.06
CA LYS A 137 25.21 1.78 -9.82
C LYS A 137 25.56 1.96 -8.34
N ARG A 138 24.69 1.51 -7.44
CA ARG A 138 24.93 1.58 -5.99
C ARG A 138 25.96 0.54 -5.51
N LEU A 139 25.88 -0.70 -5.98
CA LEU A 139 26.67 -1.83 -5.51
C LEU A 139 27.97 -2.08 -6.29
N LEU A 140 28.11 -1.53 -7.50
CA LEU A 140 29.29 -1.71 -8.35
C LEU A 140 29.79 -0.39 -8.96
N GLY A 141 29.16 0.75 -8.67
CA GLY A 141 29.51 2.06 -9.23
C GLY A 141 29.09 2.28 -10.70
N HIS A 142 28.66 1.23 -11.41
CA HIS A 142 28.39 1.25 -12.84
C HIS A 142 26.90 0.96 -13.16
N SER A 143 26.35 1.64 -14.15
CA SER A 143 24.97 1.41 -14.61
C SER A 143 24.94 0.35 -15.71
N GLY A 144 24.13 -0.69 -15.55
CA GLY A 144 24.01 -1.76 -16.56
C GLY A 144 23.49 -1.31 -17.93
N GLN A 145 23.88 -2.09 -18.95
CA GLN A 145 23.53 -1.99 -20.36
C GLN A 145 22.12 -2.53 -20.69
N ALA A 146 21.86 -2.72 -21.98
CA ALA A 146 20.65 -3.30 -22.57
C ALA A 146 20.31 -4.68 -21.99
N PRO A 147 19.02 -5.07 -21.99
CA PRO A 147 18.59 -6.35 -21.45
C PRO A 147 19.08 -7.53 -22.31
N LEU A 148 19.31 -8.67 -21.65
CA LEU A 148 19.70 -9.92 -22.27
C LEU A 148 18.56 -10.46 -23.17
N LEU A 149 17.31 -10.33 -22.73
CA LEU A 149 16.13 -10.52 -23.57
C LEU A 149 15.69 -9.19 -24.21
N GLU A 150 15.77 -9.11 -25.54
CA GLU A 150 15.60 -7.87 -26.30
C GLU A 150 14.15 -7.58 -26.75
N ASN A 151 13.17 -8.42 -26.39
CA ASN A 151 11.76 -8.25 -26.76
C ASN A 151 10.82 -8.58 -25.59
N ASP A 152 9.67 -7.91 -25.53
CA ASP A 152 8.53 -8.35 -24.69
C ASP A 152 8.29 -9.84 -24.93
N LEU A 153 8.37 -10.63 -23.86
CA LEU A 153 8.27 -12.09 -23.92
C LEU A 153 7.04 -12.50 -24.77
N PRO A 154 7.19 -13.40 -25.77
CA PRO A 154 6.07 -13.86 -26.59
C PRO A 154 4.98 -14.53 -25.75
N ILE A 155 3.77 -14.68 -26.29
CA ILE A 155 2.56 -15.20 -25.61
C ILE A 155 2.78 -16.58 -24.91
N ASP A 156 3.83 -17.32 -25.28
CA ASP A 156 4.27 -18.58 -24.63
C ASP A 156 5.20 -18.40 -23.39
N ALA A 157 5.37 -17.18 -22.88
CA ALA A 157 6.21 -16.84 -21.70
C ALA A 157 5.85 -17.60 -20.41
N ASP A 158 4.65 -18.18 -20.35
CA ASP A 158 4.16 -18.97 -19.21
C ASP A 158 4.73 -20.41 -19.20
N ASN A 159 5.51 -20.82 -20.23
CA ASN A 159 6.22 -22.10 -20.22
C ASN A 159 7.63 -21.95 -19.60
N PRO A 160 7.85 -22.40 -18.34
CA PRO A 160 9.12 -22.22 -17.64
C PRO A 160 10.30 -22.92 -18.33
N LYS A 161 10.07 -24.05 -19.01
CA LYS A 161 11.15 -24.80 -19.68
C LYS A 161 11.71 -24.09 -20.91
N TRP A 162 10.85 -23.39 -21.65
CA TRP A 162 11.28 -22.62 -22.81
C TRP A 162 12.17 -21.46 -22.36
N LEU A 163 11.76 -20.73 -21.32
CA LEU A 163 12.50 -19.60 -20.78
C LEU A 163 13.87 -20.02 -20.22
N GLU A 164 13.95 -21.18 -19.56
CA GLU A 164 15.22 -21.77 -19.12
C GLU A 164 16.20 -21.99 -20.28
N GLN A 165 15.73 -22.63 -21.37
CA GLN A 165 16.57 -22.94 -22.52
C GLN A 165 17.00 -21.68 -23.28
N GLU A 166 16.08 -20.74 -23.45
CA GLU A 166 16.34 -19.49 -24.16
C GLU A 166 17.31 -18.58 -23.40
N ALA A 167 17.17 -18.48 -22.08
CA ALA A 167 18.09 -17.70 -21.24
C ALA A 167 19.53 -18.23 -21.35
N VAL A 168 19.72 -19.55 -21.25
CA VAL A 168 21.04 -20.19 -21.38
C VAL A 168 21.61 -20.00 -22.79
N ARG A 169 20.77 -20.14 -23.83
CA ARG A 169 21.17 -19.93 -25.24
C ARG A 169 21.66 -18.50 -25.49
N LEU A 170 20.93 -17.50 -25.00
CA LEU A 170 21.28 -16.08 -25.19
C LEU A 170 22.53 -15.70 -24.41
N GLU A 171 22.67 -16.19 -23.19
CA GLU A 171 23.88 -16.00 -22.39
C GLU A 171 25.11 -16.55 -23.13
N THR A 172 25.02 -17.76 -23.68
CA THR A 172 26.16 -18.39 -24.40
C THR A 172 26.52 -17.64 -25.69
N GLN A 173 25.55 -16.96 -26.32
CA GLN A 173 25.75 -16.23 -27.57
C GLN A 173 26.24 -14.79 -27.38
N ARG A 174 25.83 -14.13 -26.29
CA ARG A 174 26.04 -12.68 -26.09
C ARG A 174 27.06 -12.34 -25.01
N CYS A 175 27.23 -13.20 -24.01
CA CYS A 175 28.11 -12.91 -22.88
C CYS A 175 29.49 -13.56 -23.06
N GLN A 176 30.51 -12.85 -22.59
CA GLN A 176 31.89 -13.33 -22.50
C GLN A 176 32.31 -13.54 -21.05
N THR A 177 33.44 -14.22 -20.84
CA THR A 177 34.04 -14.39 -19.51
C THR A 177 34.39 -13.02 -18.92
N GLY A 178 33.78 -12.67 -17.79
CA GLY A 178 33.90 -11.36 -17.15
C GLY A 178 32.64 -10.48 -17.25
N ASP A 179 31.66 -10.86 -18.09
CA ASP A 179 30.35 -10.23 -18.09
C ASP A 179 29.51 -10.69 -16.90
N MET A 180 28.50 -9.89 -16.57
CA MET A 180 27.64 -10.09 -15.42
C MET A 180 26.16 -9.93 -15.78
N VAL A 181 25.35 -10.93 -15.46
CA VAL A 181 23.89 -10.88 -15.63
C VAL A 181 23.21 -10.66 -14.29
N TRP A 182 22.35 -9.65 -14.22
CA TRP A 182 21.59 -9.28 -13.04
C TRP A 182 20.14 -9.70 -13.15
N ILE A 183 19.66 -10.39 -12.13
CA ILE A 183 18.28 -10.85 -12.04
C ILE A 183 17.69 -10.38 -10.71
N LEU A 184 16.76 -9.44 -10.81
CA LEU A 184 16.14 -8.82 -9.64
C LEU A 184 14.81 -9.51 -9.32
N TYR A 185 14.67 -9.96 -8.07
CA TYR A 185 13.45 -10.59 -7.56
C TYR A 185 12.70 -9.69 -6.59
N GLY A 186 11.39 -9.91 -6.54
CA GLY A 186 10.51 -9.42 -5.49
C GLY A 186 10.67 -10.19 -4.18
N ARG A 187 9.56 -10.37 -3.46
CA ARG A 187 9.52 -10.92 -2.09
C ARG A 187 9.48 -12.44 -2.02
N THR A 188 9.01 -13.11 -3.07
CA THR A 188 8.92 -14.57 -3.16
C THR A 188 9.59 -15.01 -4.46
N PRO A 189 10.94 -15.05 -4.50
CA PRO A 189 11.66 -15.43 -5.71
C PRO A 189 11.16 -16.76 -6.27
N GLY A 190 10.85 -17.73 -5.39
CA GLY A 190 10.38 -19.07 -5.78
C GLY A 190 9.05 -19.14 -6.54
N GLU A 191 8.21 -18.10 -6.51
CA GLU A 191 6.90 -18.07 -7.19
C GLU A 191 6.97 -17.40 -8.57
N GLU A 192 8.06 -16.68 -8.88
CA GLU A 192 8.21 -15.99 -10.16
C GLU A 192 8.71 -16.97 -11.24
N THR A 193 8.05 -17.00 -12.42
CA THR A 193 8.46 -17.84 -13.56
C THR A 193 9.93 -17.65 -13.95
N ARG A 194 10.47 -16.46 -13.73
CA ARG A 194 11.88 -16.08 -13.98
C ARG A 194 12.87 -16.80 -13.07
N TYR A 195 12.43 -17.28 -11.91
CA TYR A 195 13.29 -17.99 -10.96
C TYR A 195 13.75 -19.34 -11.50
N ALA A 196 12.89 -20.02 -12.26
CA ALA A 196 13.26 -21.25 -12.96
C ALA A 196 14.39 -20.99 -13.98
N ALA A 197 14.26 -19.94 -14.79
CA ALA A 197 15.28 -19.53 -15.76
C ALA A 197 16.60 -19.10 -15.11
N ALA A 198 16.54 -18.29 -14.05
CA ALA A 198 17.74 -17.92 -13.30
C ALA A 198 18.43 -19.11 -12.64
N ARG A 199 17.65 -20.10 -12.16
CA ARG A 199 18.22 -21.35 -11.64
C ARG A 199 18.92 -22.14 -12.73
N ALA A 200 18.41 -22.15 -13.96
CA ALA A 200 19.11 -22.76 -15.09
C ALA A 200 20.41 -22.03 -15.41
N LEU A 201 20.42 -20.69 -15.37
CA LEU A 201 21.64 -19.89 -15.53
C LEU A 201 22.66 -20.15 -14.41
N MET A 202 22.22 -20.35 -13.17
CA MET A 202 23.09 -20.67 -12.04
C MET A 202 23.74 -22.07 -12.12
N LYS A 203 23.46 -22.88 -13.13
CA LYS A 203 24.16 -24.18 -13.37
C LYS A 203 25.48 -23.96 -14.12
N GLU A 204 26.40 -24.92 -14.05
CA GLU A 204 27.80 -24.81 -14.47
C GLU A 204 28.06 -24.45 -15.96
N SER A 205 27.03 -24.41 -16.82
CA SER A 205 27.17 -24.28 -18.26
C SER A 205 27.28 -22.85 -18.81
N THR A 206 27.24 -21.80 -17.97
CA THR A 206 27.25 -20.39 -18.46
C THR A 206 28.63 -19.72 -18.32
N GLN A 207 28.92 -18.76 -19.18
CA GLN A 207 30.20 -18.04 -19.29
C GLN A 207 30.28 -16.77 -18.41
N ALA A 208 29.16 -16.10 -18.16
CA ALA A 208 29.05 -14.90 -17.33
C ALA A 208 28.90 -15.20 -15.83
N SER A 209 29.23 -14.21 -15.00
CA SER A 209 28.87 -14.20 -13.58
C SER A 209 27.39 -13.83 -13.43
N ILE A 210 26.67 -14.49 -12.53
CA ILE A 210 25.22 -14.30 -12.38
C ILE A 210 24.91 -13.83 -10.97
N ALA A 211 24.23 -12.70 -10.85
CA ALA A 211 23.78 -12.14 -9.57
C ALA A 211 22.25 -12.19 -9.47
N LEU A 212 21.76 -12.95 -8.49
CA LEU A 212 20.37 -12.93 -8.08
C LEU A 212 20.23 -12.01 -6.88
N ILE A 213 19.26 -11.09 -6.91
CA ILE A 213 19.06 -10.13 -5.82
C ILE A 213 17.63 -10.17 -5.34
N SER A 214 17.47 -10.42 -4.04
CA SER A 214 16.19 -10.33 -3.33
C SER A 214 16.12 -9.03 -2.54
N LYS A 215 14.99 -8.32 -2.61
CA LYS A 215 14.72 -7.13 -1.78
C LYS A 215 14.18 -7.57 -0.41
N GLY A 216 14.94 -7.28 0.66
CA GLY A 216 14.52 -7.53 2.04
C GLY A 216 13.35 -6.66 2.52
N GLU A 217 12.82 -6.99 3.70
CA GLU A 217 11.71 -6.32 4.37
C GLU A 217 12.11 -4.93 4.89
N THR A 218 11.31 -3.89 4.58
CA THR A 218 11.45 -2.56 5.19
C THR A 218 10.34 -2.34 6.24
N PHE A 219 10.65 -1.69 7.38
CA PHE A 219 9.77 -1.52 8.55
C PHE A 219 8.31 -1.09 8.27
N PRO A 220 8.01 -0.13 7.35
CA PRO A 220 6.62 0.26 7.04
C PRO A 220 5.80 -0.84 6.34
N GLU A 221 6.46 -1.80 5.71
CA GLU A 221 5.82 -2.83 4.90
C GLU A 221 5.43 -4.08 5.71
N SER A 222 5.98 -4.25 6.92
CA SER A 222 5.68 -5.37 7.84
C SER A 222 4.29 -5.27 8.49
N LEU A 223 3.83 -4.05 8.79
CA LEU A 223 2.48 -3.82 9.29
C LEU A 223 1.44 -4.15 8.21
N ALA A 224 1.69 -3.70 6.98
CA ALA A 224 0.84 -3.99 5.83
C ALA A 224 0.77 -5.49 5.53
N SER A 225 1.88 -6.23 5.60
CA SER A 225 1.88 -7.69 5.37
C SER A 225 1.16 -8.48 6.46
N ARG A 226 1.30 -8.09 7.75
CA ARG A 226 0.54 -8.70 8.86
C ARG A 226 -0.97 -8.45 8.73
N LEU A 227 -1.35 -7.24 8.35
CA LEU A 227 -2.73 -6.90 8.01
C LEU A 227 -3.26 -7.71 6.81
N ARG A 228 -2.43 -7.96 5.79
CA ARG A 228 -2.78 -8.81 4.65
C ARG A 228 -3.03 -10.27 5.05
N TYR A 229 -2.14 -10.85 5.86
CA TYR A 229 -2.27 -12.24 6.32
C TYR A 229 -3.51 -12.43 7.20
N TRP A 230 -3.78 -11.48 8.11
CA TRP A 230 -5.01 -11.47 8.89
C TRP A 230 -6.25 -11.37 7.99
N SER A 231 -6.22 -10.47 7.01
CA SER A 231 -7.33 -10.26 6.09
C SER A 231 -7.69 -11.49 5.26
N THR A 232 -6.71 -12.24 4.74
CA THR A 232 -6.99 -13.45 3.93
C THR A 232 -7.60 -14.59 4.74
N HIS A 233 -7.41 -14.59 6.07
CA HIS A 233 -8.02 -15.57 6.98
C HIS A 233 -9.42 -15.15 7.46
N VAL A 234 -9.70 -13.85 7.54
CA VAL A 234 -10.99 -13.32 8.04
C VAL A 234 -12.01 -13.12 6.92
N ALA A 235 -11.58 -12.85 5.68
CA ALA A 235 -12.47 -12.53 4.58
C ALA A 235 -12.02 -13.13 3.24
N GLU A 236 -12.79 -14.08 2.70
CA GLU A 236 -12.53 -14.68 1.37
C GLU A 236 -12.37 -13.61 0.28
N PRO A 237 -11.32 -13.66 -0.56
CA PRO A 237 -11.12 -12.69 -1.63
C PRO A 237 -12.34 -12.61 -2.56
N VAL A 238 -12.75 -11.39 -2.93
CA VAL A 238 -13.86 -11.19 -3.88
C VAL A 238 -13.45 -11.78 -5.25
N THR A 239 -14.36 -12.51 -5.91
CA THR A 239 -14.10 -13.11 -7.22
C THR A 239 -13.92 -12.04 -8.29
N ARG A 240 -13.20 -12.35 -9.39
CA ARG A 240 -12.90 -11.35 -10.44
C ARG A 240 -14.16 -10.69 -11.00
N GLU A 241 -15.22 -11.46 -11.25
CA GLU A 241 -16.51 -10.97 -11.75
C GLU A 241 -17.16 -9.99 -10.77
N GLN A 242 -17.23 -10.36 -9.49
CA GLN A 242 -17.77 -9.50 -8.43
C GLN A 242 -16.96 -8.20 -8.27
N ARG A 243 -15.63 -8.22 -8.48
CA ARG A 243 -14.80 -7.00 -8.44
C ARG A 243 -15.16 -6.04 -9.57
N VAL A 244 -15.36 -6.57 -10.78
CA VAL A 244 -15.72 -5.76 -11.96
C VAL A 244 -17.11 -5.16 -11.78
N GLU A 245 -18.10 -5.97 -11.39
CA GLU A 245 -19.47 -5.52 -11.14
C GLU A 245 -19.52 -4.47 -10.02
N LEU A 246 -18.82 -4.70 -8.91
CA LEU A 246 -18.73 -3.74 -7.81
C LEU A 246 -18.07 -2.44 -8.27
N SER A 247 -16.96 -2.52 -9.00
CA SER A 247 -16.26 -1.34 -9.50
C SER A 247 -17.12 -0.55 -10.48
N GLN A 248 -17.85 -1.23 -11.36
CA GLN A 248 -18.73 -0.60 -12.34
C GLN A 248 -19.93 0.07 -11.65
N SER A 249 -20.63 -0.64 -10.76
CA SER A 249 -21.77 -0.08 -10.03
C SER A 249 -21.40 1.12 -9.14
N LEU A 250 -20.22 1.11 -8.52
CA LEU A 250 -19.71 2.25 -7.75
C LEU A 250 -19.28 3.41 -8.65
N THR A 251 -18.74 3.13 -9.84
CA THR A 251 -18.36 4.16 -10.80
C THR A 251 -19.59 4.85 -11.37
N GLU A 252 -20.55 4.09 -11.89
CA GLU A 252 -21.79 4.60 -12.46
C GLU A 252 -22.60 5.38 -11.43
N GLY A 253 -22.76 4.85 -10.22
CA GLY A 253 -23.48 5.52 -9.14
C GLY A 253 -22.72 6.68 -8.46
N SER A 254 -21.47 6.94 -8.85
CA SER A 254 -20.71 8.12 -8.41
C SER A 254 -20.91 9.33 -9.33
N HIS A 255 -21.61 9.18 -10.46
CA HIS A 255 -21.95 10.32 -11.31
C HIS A 255 -23.15 11.09 -10.75
N PRO A 256 -23.04 12.41 -10.56
CA PRO A 256 -24.17 13.21 -10.11
C PRO A 256 -25.24 13.26 -11.21
N SER A 257 -26.43 12.71 -10.93
CA SER A 257 -27.59 12.72 -11.82
C SER A 257 -28.70 13.63 -11.27
N TRP A 258 -29.70 13.96 -12.10
CA TRP A 258 -30.89 14.69 -11.65
C TRP A 258 -31.74 13.88 -10.68
N GLU A 259 -31.78 12.57 -10.83
CA GLU A 259 -32.42 11.66 -9.87
C GLU A 259 -31.70 11.71 -8.52
N PHE A 260 -30.35 11.67 -8.52
CA PHE A 260 -29.54 11.84 -7.32
C PHE A 260 -29.86 13.17 -6.61
N LEU A 261 -29.93 14.28 -7.37
CA LEU A 261 -30.25 15.59 -6.82
C LEU A 261 -31.69 15.69 -6.30
N GLY A 262 -32.65 15.07 -6.97
CA GLY A 262 -34.05 15.00 -6.54
C GLY A 262 -34.20 14.22 -5.23
N LEU A 263 -33.59 13.05 -5.14
CA LEU A 263 -33.63 12.19 -3.95
C LEU A 263 -32.94 12.86 -2.75
N ILE A 264 -31.77 13.48 -2.95
CA ILE A 264 -31.07 14.15 -1.85
C ILE A 264 -31.82 15.40 -1.38
N SER A 265 -32.46 16.14 -2.29
CA SER A 265 -33.31 17.29 -1.95
C SER A 265 -34.55 16.86 -1.16
N ALA A 266 -35.24 15.81 -1.59
CA ALA A 266 -36.41 15.26 -0.90
C ALA A 266 -36.04 14.71 0.48
N SER A 267 -34.94 13.96 0.58
CA SER A 267 -34.41 13.47 1.86
C SER A 267 -34.04 14.61 2.80
N ALA A 268 -33.38 15.64 2.31
CA ALA A 268 -33.03 16.83 3.08
C ALA A 268 -34.26 17.59 3.61
N MET A 269 -35.31 17.74 2.80
CA MET A 269 -36.57 18.34 3.22
C MET A 269 -37.28 17.49 4.28
N LEU A 270 -37.36 16.17 4.09
CA LEU A 270 -37.94 15.26 5.08
C LEU A 270 -37.16 15.26 6.41
N ALA A 271 -35.82 15.29 6.33
CA ALA A 271 -34.98 15.43 7.51
C ALA A 271 -35.23 16.77 8.21
N ALA A 272 -35.38 17.86 7.45
CA ALA A 272 -35.70 19.17 8.01
C ALA A 272 -37.08 19.19 8.70
N PHE A 273 -38.10 18.54 8.12
CA PHE A 273 -39.39 18.33 8.79
C PHE A 273 -39.24 17.53 10.09
N GLY A 274 -38.49 16.42 10.06
CA GLY A 274 -38.25 15.60 11.23
C GLY A 274 -37.51 16.34 12.34
N LEU A 275 -36.52 17.17 11.98
CA LEU A 275 -35.78 18.02 12.91
C LEU A 275 -36.67 19.08 13.56
N LEU A 276 -37.55 19.72 12.79
CA LEU A 276 -38.51 20.70 13.32
C LEU A 276 -39.57 20.07 14.24
N GLN A 277 -39.97 18.83 13.95
CA GLN A 277 -40.90 18.07 14.78
C GLN A 277 -40.24 17.35 15.96
N ASP A 278 -38.92 17.47 16.11
CA ASP A 278 -38.13 16.71 17.10
C ASP A 278 -38.41 15.19 17.02
N SER A 279 -38.62 14.67 15.81
CA SER A 279 -39.08 13.29 15.56
C SER A 279 -37.97 12.44 14.93
N ALA A 280 -37.28 11.68 15.79
CA ALA A 280 -36.25 10.73 15.36
C ALA A 280 -36.76 9.73 14.31
N ALA A 281 -38.04 9.32 14.36
CA ALA A 281 -38.63 8.40 13.40
C ALA A 281 -38.69 8.99 11.97
N VAL A 282 -39.10 10.26 11.84
CA VAL A 282 -39.13 10.95 10.54
C VAL A 282 -37.72 11.20 10.03
N ILE A 283 -36.79 11.55 10.93
CA ILE A 283 -35.38 11.72 10.62
C ILE A 283 -34.79 10.41 10.06
N ILE A 284 -35.09 9.25 10.68
CA ILE A 284 -34.68 7.93 10.18
C ILE A 284 -35.30 7.61 8.82
N GLY A 285 -36.58 7.91 8.63
CA GLY A 285 -37.25 7.75 7.34
C GLY A 285 -36.58 8.54 6.21
N ALA A 286 -36.16 9.77 6.49
CA ALA A 286 -35.42 10.61 5.55
C ALA A 286 -34.06 10.01 5.15
N MET A 287 -33.34 9.38 6.10
CA MET A 287 -32.04 8.75 5.85
C MET A 287 -32.14 7.59 4.84
N LEU A 288 -33.23 6.83 4.85
CA LEU A 288 -33.38 5.65 3.96
C LEU A 288 -33.43 6.00 2.47
N ILE A 289 -33.76 7.25 2.14
CA ILE A 289 -33.98 7.72 0.76
C ILE A 289 -32.69 8.29 0.15
N ALA A 290 -31.71 8.70 0.97
CA ALA A 290 -30.56 9.46 0.50
C ALA A 290 -29.52 8.61 -0.27
N PRO A 291 -29.15 8.99 -1.50
CA PRO A 291 -28.22 8.22 -2.33
C PRO A 291 -26.73 8.56 -2.07
N LEU A 292 -26.35 9.07 -0.89
CA LEU A 292 -24.97 9.52 -0.60
C LEU A 292 -23.97 8.38 -0.37
N MET A 293 -24.45 7.16 -0.10
CA MET A 293 -23.57 6.02 0.16
C MET A 293 -22.66 5.71 -1.04
N THR A 294 -23.23 5.66 -2.24
CA THR A 294 -22.53 5.16 -3.43
C THR A 294 -21.32 6.03 -3.81
N PRO A 295 -21.43 7.37 -3.88
CA PRO A 295 -20.28 8.23 -4.13
C PRO A 295 -19.18 8.11 -3.06
N ILE A 296 -19.53 7.96 -1.78
CA ILE A 296 -18.53 7.90 -0.70
C ILE A 296 -17.75 6.58 -0.74
N VAL A 297 -18.45 5.45 -0.94
CA VAL A 297 -17.80 4.15 -1.11
C VAL A 297 -17.00 4.12 -2.42
N GLY A 298 -17.49 4.78 -3.48
CA GLY A 298 -16.79 4.96 -4.75
C GLY A 298 -15.48 5.75 -4.60
N ALA A 299 -15.47 6.81 -3.77
CA ALA A 299 -14.25 7.53 -3.43
C ALA A 299 -13.25 6.63 -2.65
N GLY A 300 -13.75 5.79 -1.74
CA GLY A 300 -12.95 4.78 -1.04
C GLY A 300 -12.34 3.73 -2.00
N LEU A 301 -13.10 3.30 -3.00
CA LEU A 301 -12.60 2.44 -4.07
C LEU A 301 -11.52 3.14 -4.90
N ALA A 302 -11.74 4.41 -5.24
CA ALA A 302 -10.79 5.21 -6.01
C ALA A 302 -9.44 5.38 -5.29
N LEU A 303 -9.46 5.57 -3.95
CA LEU A 303 -8.26 5.57 -3.12
C LEU A 303 -7.56 4.21 -3.12
N THR A 304 -8.33 3.12 -3.05
CA THR A 304 -7.80 1.75 -3.05
C THR A 304 -7.12 1.39 -4.36
N HIS A 305 -7.71 1.76 -5.50
CA HIS A 305 -7.16 1.51 -6.84
C HIS A 305 -6.18 2.59 -7.34
N GLY A 306 -6.12 3.74 -6.67
CA GLY A 306 -5.40 4.92 -7.17
C GLY A 306 -6.00 5.51 -8.45
N ASN A 307 -7.30 5.35 -8.66
CA ASN A 307 -8.03 5.89 -9.81
C ASN A 307 -8.42 7.36 -9.55
N ARG A 308 -7.52 8.29 -9.91
CA ARG A 308 -7.72 9.73 -9.72
C ARG A 308 -9.00 10.28 -10.41
N PRO A 309 -9.32 9.93 -11.67
CA PRO A 309 -10.57 10.34 -12.30
C PRO A 309 -11.81 9.94 -11.49
N LEU A 310 -11.88 8.69 -11.02
CA LEU A 310 -13.00 8.23 -10.21
C LEU A 310 -13.10 8.99 -8.89
N PHE A 311 -11.97 9.27 -8.24
CA PHE A 311 -11.94 10.05 -7.01
C PHE A 311 -12.48 11.47 -7.22
N GLN A 312 -12.14 12.11 -8.34
CA GLN A 312 -12.63 13.45 -8.68
C GLN A 312 -14.14 13.43 -8.95
N THR A 313 -14.63 12.47 -9.73
CA THR A 313 -16.06 12.31 -10.00
C THR A 313 -16.85 12.07 -8.72
N ALA A 314 -16.39 11.12 -7.88
CA ALA A 314 -17.03 10.80 -6.60
C ALA A 314 -17.00 11.99 -5.63
N SER A 315 -15.87 12.70 -5.53
CA SER A 315 -15.77 13.90 -4.69
C SER A 315 -16.71 15.01 -5.17
N ASN A 316 -16.83 15.20 -6.49
CA ASN A 316 -17.76 16.16 -7.06
C ASN A 316 -19.21 15.79 -6.74
N ALA A 317 -19.59 14.52 -6.82
CA ALA A 317 -20.93 14.06 -6.44
C ALA A 317 -21.21 14.27 -4.95
N ILE A 318 -20.24 14.02 -4.06
CA ILE A 318 -20.37 14.30 -2.62
C ILE A 318 -20.60 15.79 -2.38
N VAL A 319 -19.81 16.66 -3.02
CA VAL A 319 -19.94 18.13 -2.88
C VAL A 319 -21.28 18.63 -3.43
N ILE A 320 -21.69 18.15 -4.61
CA ILE A 320 -22.99 18.50 -5.21
C ILE A 320 -24.14 18.01 -4.32
N GLY A 321 -24.06 16.79 -3.78
CA GLY A 321 -25.05 16.25 -2.86
C GLY A 321 -25.13 17.05 -1.56
N PHE A 322 -23.98 17.42 -1.00
CA PHE A 322 -23.90 18.29 0.18
C PHE A 322 -24.55 19.65 -0.08
N LEU A 323 -24.17 20.32 -1.16
CA LEU A 323 -24.74 21.63 -1.52
C LEU A 323 -26.23 21.54 -1.85
N GLY A 324 -26.66 20.46 -2.50
CA GLY A 324 -28.07 20.17 -2.77
C GLY A 324 -28.88 20.04 -1.48
N ALA A 325 -28.49 19.12 -0.58
CA ALA A 325 -29.14 18.95 0.71
C ALA A 325 -29.14 20.23 1.57
N LEU A 326 -28.00 20.95 1.60
CA LEU A 326 -27.86 22.20 2.32
C LEU A 326 -28.82 23.26 1.78
N SER A 327 -28.85 23.44 0.45
CA SER A 327 -29.70 24.43 -0.22
C SER A 327 -31.19 24.10 -0.08
N SER A 328 -31.58 22.83 -0.20
CA SER A 328 -32.96 22.39 0.00
C SER A 328 -33.43 22.61 1.44
N SER A 329 -32.60 22.25 2.43
CA SER A 329 -32.93 22.44 3.85
C SER A 329 -32.94 23.93 4.23
N PHE A 330 -32.05 24.72 3.64
CA PHE A 330 -32.02 26.17 3.78
C PHE A 330 -33.28 26.82 3.22
N LEU A 331 -33.65 26.49 1.98
CA LEU A 331 -34.85 27.03 1.33
C LEU A 331 -36.11 26.65 2.10
N PHE A 332 -36.16 25.42 2.60
CA PHE A 332 -37.23 24.95 3.47
C PHE A 332 -37.24 25.71 4.82
N GLY A 333 -36.09 25.95 5.43
CA GLY A 333 -35.97 26.78 6.63
C GLY A 333 -36.48 28.22 6.40
N CYS A 334 -36.18 28.83 5.25
CA CYS A 334 -36.70 30.13 4.87
C CYS A 334 -38.24 30.13 4.74
N LEU A 335 -38.82 29.04 4.21
CA LEU A 335 -40.27 28.89 4.15
C LEU A 335 -40.90 28.79 5.55
N VAL A 336 -40.27 28.04 6.45
CA VAL A 336 -40.72 27.86 7.83
C VAL A 336 -40.71 29.19 8.58
N VAL A 337 -39.64 29.96 8.43
CA VAL A 337 -39.49 31.32 8.99
C VAL A 337 -40.62 32.26 8.55
N MET A 338 -41.11 32.13 7.32
CA MET A 338 -42.22 32.95 6.81
C MET A 338 -43.58 32.56 7.43
N LEU A 339 -43.72 31.32 7.88
CA LEU A 339 -44.97 30.77 8.41
C LEU A 339 -45.05 30.83 9.94
N GLN A 340 -43.93 30.71 10.63
CA GLN A 340 -43.85 30.64 12.09
C GLN A 340 -42.48 31.10 12.59
N THR A 341 -42.40 31.49 13.87
CA THR A 341 -41.12 31.76 14.54
C THR A 341 -40.39 30.44 14.77
N PRO A 342 -39.23 30.20 14.13
CA PRO A 342 -38.53 28.93 14.26
C PRO A 342 -37.77 28.86 15.59
N GLU A 343 -37.78 27.67 16.20
CA GLU A 343 -36.96 27.35 17.37
C GLU A 343 -35.98 26.21 17.03
N VAL A 344 -34.80 26.24 17.63
CA VAL A 344 -33.81 25.16 17.45
C VAL A 344 -34.17 24.03 18.39
N THR A 345 -34.53 22.88 17.83
CA THR A 345 -34.97 21.70 18.59
C THR A 345 -33.79 20.95 19.23
N PRO A 346 -34.05 20.11 20.27
CA PRO A 346 -33.04 19.25 20.87
C PRO A 346 -32.30 18.36 19.85
N GLU A 347 -33.01 17.77 18.88
CA GLU A 347 -32.41 16.96 17.80
C GLU A 347 -31.44 17.74 16.90
N MET A 348 -31.64 19.06 16.76
CA MET A 348 -30.70 19.94 16.05
C MET A 348 -29.46 20.24 16.90
N TRP A 349 -29.63 20.54 18.19
CA TRP A 349 -28.53 20.80 19.12
C TRP A 349 -27.62 19.58 19.30
N ALA A 350 -28.18 18.37 19.32
CA ALA A 350 -27.42 17.12 19.39
C ALA A 350 -26.39 16.98 18.27
N ARG A 351 -26.57 17.67 17.14
CA ARG A 351 -25.67 17.62 15.97
C ARG A 351 -24.69 18.78 15.89
N CYS A 352 -24.75 19.72 16.84
CA CYS A 352 -23.84 20.85 16.94
C CYS A 352 -22.56 20.55 17.72
N LYS A 353 -22.45 19.37 18.33
CA LYS A 353 -21.29 18.96 19.13
C LYS A 353 -20.70 17.65 18.58
N PRO A 354 -19.73 17.73 17.66
CA PRO A 354 -19.00 16.57 17.18
C PRO A 354 -18.27 15.88 18.35
N SER A 355 -18.38 14.55 18.42
CA SER A 355 -17.73 13.73 19.43
C SER A 355 -16.69 12.83 18.79
N ALA A 356 -15.68 12.41 19.57
CA ALA A 356 -14.74 11.37 19.16
C ALA A 356 -15.46 10.04 18.78
N LEU A 357 -16.64 9.78 19.36
CA LEU A 357 -17.44 8.60 19.05
C LEU A 357 -18.00 8.63 17.62
N ASP A 358 -18.30 9.81 17.06
CA ASP A 358 -18.80 9.94 15.69
C ASP A 358 -17.76 9.46 14.67
N PHE A 359 -16.47 9.60 14.99
CA PHE A 359 -15.38 9.06 14.17
C PHE A 359 -15.41 7.53 14.13
N CYS A 360 -15.62 6.89 15.28
CA CYS A 360 -15.74 5.44 15.37
C CYS A 360 -16.97 4.95 14.59
N VAL A 361 -18.10 5.64 14.72
CA VAL A 361 -19.34 5.32 14.00
C VAL A 361 -19.13 5.44 12.49
N GLY A 362 -18.52 6.52 12.01
CA GLY A 362 -18.23 6.72 10.59
C GLY A 362 -17.26 5.67 10.04
N LEU A 363 -16.17 5.38 10.78
CA LEU A 363 -15.19 4.37 10.37
C LEU A 363 -15.82 2.98 10.28
N VAL A 364 -16.52 2.53 11.32
CA VAL A 364 -17.20 1.24 11.36
C VAL A 364 -18.33 1.19 10.32
N GLY A 365 -19.06 2.29 10.11
CA GLY A 365 -20.10 2.42 9.08
C GLY A 365 -19.54 2.25 7.67
N GLY A 366 -18.40 2.88 7.37
CA GLY A 366 -17.69 2.71 6.09
C GLY A 366 -17.17 1.29 5.87
N MET A 367 -16.64 0.67 6.93
CA MET A 367 -16.23 -0.74 6.91
C MET A 367 -17.44 -1.66 6.63
N ALA A 368 -18.53 -1.48 7.36
CA ALA A 368 -19.75 -2.26 7.22
C ALA A 368 -20.38 -2.09 5.82
N ALA A 369 -20.39 -0.87 5.28
CA ALA A 369 -20.94 -0.57 3.95
C ALA A 369 -20.14 -1.22 2.83
N SER A 370 -18.82 -1.09 2.84
CA SER A 370 -17.98 -1.77 1.86
C SER A 370 -18.05 -3.28 2.02
N TYR A 371 -18.12 -3.80 3.25
CA TYR A 371 -18.25 -5.22 3.50
C TYR A 371 -19.57 -5.76 2.95
N ALA A 372 -20.69 -5.12 3.26
CA ALA A 372 -22.02 -5.47 2.75
C ALA A 372 -22.05 -5.42 1.22
N ARG A 373 -21.41 -4.43 0.59
CA ARG A 373 -21.36 -4.30 -0.87
C ARG A 373 -20.50 -5.38 -1.54
N THR A 374 -19.51 -5.94 -0.84
CA THR A 374 -18.71 -7.07 -1.36
C THR A 374 -19.37 -8.43 -1.19
N ARG A 375 -20.59 -8.49 -0.64
CA ARG A 375 -21.34 -9.72 -0.37
C ARG A 375 -22.73 -9.61 -0.98
N SER A 376 -23.00 -10.38 -2.03
CA SER A 376 -24.28 -10.35 -2.77
C SER A 376 -25.53 -10.69 -1.94
N HIS A 377 -25.38 -11.39 -0.81
CA HIS A 377 -26.50 -11.75 0.08
C HIS A 377 -26.77 -10.74 1.20
N LEU A 378 -25.91 -9.74 1.41
CA LEU A 378 -26.11 -8.74 2.45
C LEU A 378 -26.82 -7.52 1.85
N SER A 379 -27.89 -7.08 2.52
CA SER A 379 -28.62 -5.89 2.08
C SER A 379 -27.74 -4.66 2.21
N SER A 380 -27.30 -4.11 1.07
CA SER A 380 -26.57 -2.83 1.03
C SER A 380 -27.42 -1.66 1.54
N ALA A 381 -28.74 -1.83 1.65
CA ALA A 381 -29.65 -0.82 2.19
C ALA A 381 -29.43 -0.56 3.68
N LEU A 382 -29.08 -1.59 4.48
CA LEU A 382 -28.88 -1.42 5.93
C LEU A 382 -27.64 -0.58 6.23
N ALA A 383 -26.55 -0.81 5.49
CA ALA A 383 -25.34 0.00 5.64
C ALA A 383 -25.50 1.40 5.02
N GLY A 384 -26.29 1.53 3.94
CA GLY A 384 -26.69 2.82 3.38
C GLY A 384 -27.47 3.67 4.37
N ALA A 385 -28.38 3.07 5.14
CA ALA A 385 -29.13 3.74 6.20
C ALA A 385 -28.21 4.30 7.29
N ALA A 386 -27.20 3.55 7.73
CA ALA A 386 -26.23 4.01 8.74
C ALA A 386 -25.37 5.18 8.24
N ILE A 387 -24.95 5.16 6.97
CA ILE A 387 -24.21 6.26 6.34
C ILE A 387 -25.07 7.50 6.21
N ALA A 388 -26.31 7.35 5.73
CA ALA A 388 -27.24 8.46 5.60
C ALA A 388 -27.59 9.08 6.96
N ALA A 389 -27.65 8.27 8.03
CA ALA A 389 -27.86 8.75 9.39
C ALA A 389 -26.78 9.70 9.88
N ALA A 390 -25.54 9.45 9.47
CA ALA A 390 -24.39 10.26 9.84
C ALA A 390 -24.26 11.54 8.99
N LEU A 391 -25.01 11.67 7.87
CA LEU A 391 -24.79 12.73 6.88
C LEU A 391 -25.99 13.65 6.70
N VAL A 392 -27.17 13.11 6.37
CA VAL A 392 -28.31 13.94 5.96
C VAL A 392 -28.78 14.86 7.07
N PRO A 393 -29.07 14.38 8.30
CA PRO A 393 -29.62 15.27 9.31
C PRO A 393 -28.65 16.36 9.78
N PRO A 394 -27.33 16.11 9.92
CA PRO A 394 -26.35 17.17 10.15
C PRO A 394 -26.33 18.23 9.03
N ILE A 395 -26.40 17.82 7.75
CA ILE A 395 -26.47 18.77 6.62
C ILE A 395 -27.76 19.59 6.71
N SER A 396 -28.90 18.94 6.99
CA SER A 396 -30.19 19.63 7.14
C SER A 396 -30.23 20.58 8.33
N THR A 397 -29.59 20.18 9.44
CA THR A 397 -29.42 21.03 10.63
C THR A 397 -28.62 22.28 10.29
N ALA A 398 -27.51 22.16 9.54
CA ALA A 398 -26.74 23.31 9.08
C ALA A 398 -27.59 24.25 8.20
N GLY A 399 -28.33 23.69 7.23
CA GLY A 399 -29.18 24.48 6.33
C GLY A 399 -30.28 25.24 7.07
N LEU A 400 -30.98 24.58 8.00
CA LEU A 400 -32.00 25.20 8.84
C LEU A 400 -31.43 26.32 9.72
N GLN A 401 -30.28 26.08 10.38
CA GLN A 401 -29.66 27.07 11.25
C GLN A 401 -29.18 28.31 10.47
N ILE A 402 -28.69 28.14 9.25
CA ILE A 402 -28.37 29.27 8.36
C ILE A 402 -29.63 30.09 8.08
N ALA A 403 -30.76 29.44 7.78
CA ALA A 403 -32.03 30.14 7.52
C ALA A 403 -32.55 30.90 8.76
N PHE A 404 -32.46 30.30 9.95
CA PHE A 404 -32.94 30.93 11.18
C PHE A 404 -32.08 32.15 11.57
N ARG A 405 -30.76 32.11 11.35
CA ARG A 405 -29.87 33.27 11.62
C ARG A 405 -30.14 34.46 10.70
N ILE A 406 -30.61 34.23 9.47
CA ILE A 406 -30.98 35.33 8.56
C ILE A 406 -32.13 36.18 9.15
N THR A 407 -32.99 35.59 9.98
CA THR A 407 -34.18 36.27 10.51
C THR A 407 -34.13 36.64 11.99
N GLN A 408 -33.39 35.92 12.83
CA GLN A 408 -33.30 36.22 14.28
C GLN A 408 -32.25 37.30 14.64
N GLY A 409 -31.53 37.85 13.66
CA GLY A 409 -30.38 38.74 13.93
C GLY A 409 -29.14 37.95 14.37
N ALA A 410 -27.96 38.46 14.07
CA ALA A 410 -26.69 37.74 14.19
C ALA A 410 -26.19 37.51 15.65
N ASP A 411 -27.07 37.63 16.64
CA ASP A 411 -26.69 37.67 18.07
C ASP A 411 -26.37 36.29 18.66
N SER A 412 -26.69 35.20 17.94
CA SER A 412 -26.22 33.86 18.30
C SER A 412 -24.74 33.69 17.94
N PRO A 413 -23.85 33.28 18.86
CA PRO A 413 -22.43 33.13 18.56
C PRO A 413 -22.21 32.03 17.50
N ILE A 414 -21.53 32.37 16.41
CA ILE A 414 -21.16 31.44 15.33
C ILE A 414 -20.17 30.38 15.84
N TRP A 415 -19.33 30.76 16.81
CA TRP A 415 -18.09 30.04 17.11
C TRP A 415 -18.07 29.24 18.41
N SER A 416 -19.15 29.26 19.21
CA SER A 416 -19.32 28.40 20.40
C SER A 416 -20.48 28.93 21.24
N SER A 417 -21.47 28.09 21.52
CA SER A 417 -22.41 28.23 22.63
C SER A 417 -22.17 27.09 23.62
N GLY A 418 -22.64 27.22 24.87
CA GLY A 418 -22.59 26.12 25.85
C GLY A 418 -23.29 24.83 25.41
N GLN A 419 -24.00 24.86 24.27
CA GLN A 419 -24.70 23.74 23.65
C GLN A 419 -24.05 23.24 22.33
N GLY A 420 -22.93 23.84 21.88
CA GLY A 420 -22.17 23.41 20.69
C GLY A 420 -21.76 24.56 19.76
N THR A 421 -21.26 24.25 18.57
CA THR A 421 -20.94 25.27 17.54
C THR A 421 -22.08 25.33 16.51
N PRO A 422 -22.95 26.35 16.53
CA PRO A 422 -24.07 26.44 15.58
C PRO A 422 -23.52 26.60 14.16
N ILE A 423 -24.13 25.91 13.19
CA ILE A 423 -23.73 25.83 11.77
C ILE A 423 -22.40 25.10 11.56
N PHE A 424 -21.32 25.48 12.24
CA PHE A 424 -20.01 24.88 12.03
C PHE A 424 -19.92 23.43 12.55
N GLY A 425 -20.53 23.14 13.71
CA GLY A 425 -20.55 21.80 14.30
C GLY A 425 -21.14 20.75 13.38
N PRO A 426 -22.37 20.93 12.86
CA PRO A 426 -22.97 19.97 11.93
C PRO A 426 -22.17 19.84 10.61
N VAL A 427 -21.63 20.94 10.07
CA VAL A 427 -20.78 20.89 8.85
C VAL A 427 -19.48 20.11 9.11
N LEU A 428 -18.86 20.31 10.26
CA LEU A 428 -17.67 19.59 10.67
C LEU A 428 -17.98 18.11 10.88
N LEU A 429 -19.10 17.79 11.52
CA LEU A 429 -19.56 16.42 11.73
C LEU A 429 -19.73 15.69 10.39
N VAL A 430 -20.35 16.34 9.39
CA VAL A 430 -20.48 15.78 8.04
C VAL A 430 -19.12 15.53 7.42
N SER A 431 -18.21 16.50 7.51
CA SER A 431 -16.88 16.40 6.95
C SER A 431 -16.10 15.22 7.56
N VAL A 432 -16.15 15.08 8.88
CA VAL A 432 -15.55 13.94 9.61
C VAL A 432 -16.18 12.62 9.19
N ASN A 433 -17.51 12.56 9.10
CA ASN A 433 -18.21 11.34 8.73
C ASN A 433 -17.88 10.91 7.30
N VAL A 434 -17.86 11.83 6.33
CA VAL A 434 -17.45 11.53 4.95
C VAL A 434 -16.01 10.98 4.93
N LEU A 435 -15.08 11.63 5.62
CA LEU A 435 -13.67 11.20 5.66
C LEU A 435 -13.51 9.81 6.30
N THR A 436 -14.13 9.59 7.46
CA THR A 436 -14.01 8.33 8.20
C THR A 436 -14.70 7.17 7.48
N ILE A 437 -15.87 7.40 6.88
CA ILE A 437 -16.56 6.40 6.05
C ILE A 437 -15.69 6.04 4.84
N MET A 438 -15.17 7.04 4.12
CA MET A 438 -14.30 6.81 2.97
C MET A 438 -13.04 6.00 3.33
N MET A 439 -12.43 6.29 4.47
CA MET A 439 -11.26 5.56 4.99
C MET A 439 -11.61 4.12 5.40
N GLY A 440 -12.72 3.92 6.13
CA GLY A 440 -13.20 2.60 6.51
C GLY A 440 -13.56 1.74 5.30
N SER A 441 -14.18 2.36 4.29
CA SER A 441 -14.49 1.74 3.01
C SER A 441 -13.23 1.33 2.25
N SER A 442 -12.25 2.23 2.12
CA SER A 442 -10.98 1.93 1.46
C SER A 442 -10.23 0.79 2.16
N PHE A 443 -10.22 0.77 3.49
CA PHE A 443 -9.60 -0.30 4.27
C PHE A 443 -10.21 -1.67 3.96
N VAL A 444 -11.54 -1.78 3.97
CA VAL A 444 -12.22 -3.05 3.69
C VAL A 444 -12.06 -3.48 2.24
N LEU A 445 -12.18 -2.57 1.27
CA LEU A 445 -11.97 -2.90 -0.14
C LEU A 445 -10.53 -3.38 -0.38
N TYR A 446 -9.54 -2.73 0.24
CA TYR A 446 -8.15 -3.15 0.21
C TYR A 446 -7.93 -4.55 0.81
N ALA A 447 -8.56 -4.82 1.95
CA ALA A 447 -8.53 -6.11 2.64
C ALA A 447 -9.17 -7.21 1.76
N ARG A 448 -10.32 -6.93 1.16
CA ARG A 448 -11.10 -7.85 0.30
C ARG A 448 -10.46 -8.14 -1.07
N GLY A 449 -9.28 -7.58 -1.34
CA GLY A 449 -8.51 -7.88 -2.54
C GLY A 449 -8.93 -7.06 -3.77
N MET A 450 -9.62 -5.93 -3.60
CA MET A 450 -9.80 -4.92 -4.65
C MET A 450 -8.43 -4.25 -4.92
N ARG A 451 -7.51 -4.99 -5.52
CA ARG A 451 -6.14 -4.56 -5.84
C ARG A 451 -5.96 -4.54 -7.33
N VAL A 452 -5.16 -3.58 -7.79
CA VAL A 452 -4.63 -3.57 -9.15
C VAL A 452 -3.46 -4.55 -9.19
N ASP A 453 -3.62 -5.65 -9.93
CA ASP A 453 -2.50 -6.51 -10.29
C ASP A 453 -1.58 -5.74 -11.27
N ARG A 454 -0.30 -5.71 -10.93
CA ARG A 454 0.87 -5.29 -11.74
C ARG A 454 1.20 -3.79 -11.83
N ALA A 455 2.53 -3.60 -11.79
CA ALA A 455 3.36 -2.41 -11.97
C ALA A 455 3.08 -1.22 -11.02
N PHE A 456 4.09 -0.87 -10.21
CA PHE A 456 4.18 0.39 -9.46
C PHE A 456 4.10 1.59 -10.42
N THR A 457 2.89 1.96 -10.82
CA THR A 457 2.59 3.10 -11.67
C THR A 457 2.45 4.37 -10.83
N VAL A 458 2.56 5.53 -11.49
CA VAL A 458 2.43 6.88 -10.89
C VAL A 458 1.12 7.04 -10.07
N GLY A 459 0.06 6.32 -10.44
CA GLY A 459 -1.23 6.32 -9.73
C GLY A 459 -1.15 5.85 -8.27
N GLN A 460 -0.30 4.85 -7.95
CA GLN A 460 -0.15 4.35 -6.57
C GLN A 460 0.53 5.38 -5.64
N ARG A 461 1.41 6.23 -6.17
CA ARG A 461 2.05 7.30 -5.38
C ARG A 461 1.06 8.42 -5.03
N TRP A 462 0.17 8.77 -5.96
CA TRP A 462 -0.90 9.73 -5.69
C TRP A 462 -1.86 9.17 -4.62
N ALA A 463 -2.30 7.92 -4.78
CA ALA A 463 -3.17 7.25 -3.82
C ALA A 463 -2.58 7.21 -2.40
N GLY A 464 -1.30 6.84 -2.28
CA GLY A 464 -0.59 6.82 -1.01
C GLY A 464 -0.48 8.21 -0.38
N ARG A 465 -0.11 9.24 -1.16
CA ARG A 465 -0.05 10.64 -0.67
C ARG A 465 -1.41 11.16 -0.23
N MET A 466 -2.46 10.85 -1.00
CA MET A 466 -3.82 11.27 -0.69
C MET A 466 -4.34 10.58 0.57
N THR A 467 -4.09 9.28 0.72
CA THR A 467 -4.45 8.52 1.92
C THR A 467 -3.74 9.09 3.15
N ILE A 468 -2.44 9.38 3.06
CA ILE A 468 -1.68 10.02 4.15
C ILE A 468 -2.29 11.38 4.49
N LEU A 469 -2.56 12.23 3.49
CA LEU A 469 -3.17 13.55 3.70
C LEU A 469 -4.53 13.45 4.40
N LEU A 470 -5.38 12.51 3.98
CA LEU A 470 -6.70 12.28 4.56
C LEU A 470 -6.60 11.77 6.00
N VAL A 471 -5.65 10.86 6.30
CA VAL A 471 -5.36 10.41 7.66
C VAL A 471 -4.87 11.57 8.53
N THR A 472 -3.96 12.39 8.03
CA THR A 472 -3.46 13.55 8.79
C THR A 472 -4.56 14.56 9.06
N LEU A 473 -5.44 14.82 8.09
CA LEU A 473 -6.60 15.69 8.27
C LEU A 473 -7.57 15.11 9.30
N MET A 474 -7.86 13.81 9.21
CA MET A 474 -8.70 13.11 10.17
C MET A 474 -8.15 13.20 11.60
N LEU A 475 -6.85 12.98 11.78
CA LEU A 475 -6.19 13.08 13.08
C LEU A 475 -6.19 14.51 13.63
N LEU A 476 -5.96 15.52 12.78
CA LEU A 476 -6.03 16.93 13.19
C LEU A 476 -7.42 17.29 13.68
N VAL A 477 -8.47 16.85 12.98
CA VAL A 477 -9.85 17.12 13.39
C VAL A 477 -10.20 16.36 14.67
N LEU A 478 -9.74 15.12 14.83
CA LEU A 478 -9.91 14.35 16.06
C LEU A 478 -9.23 15.02 17.27
N VAL A 479 -8.02 15.55 17.09
CA VAL A 479 -7.32 16.30 18.15
C VAL A 479 -8.09 17.57 18.51
N TRP A 480 -8.65 18.27 17.50
CA TRP A 480 -9.45 19.46 17.74
C TRP A 480 -10.74 19.13 18.52
N THR A 481 -11.45 18.05 18.18
CA THR A 481 -12.68 17.62 18.86
C THR A 481 -12.45 17.05 20.26
N LEU A 482 -11.23 16.61 20.58
CA LEU A 482 -10.84 16.18 21.93
C LEU A 482 -10.40 17.36 22.82
N GLY A 483 -9.99 18.47 22.21
CA GLY A 483 -9.48 19.66 22.91
C GLY A 483 -10.55 20.71 23.28
N HIS A 484 -11.78 20.55 22.79
CA HIS A 484 -12.95 21.40 23.04
C HIS A 484 -14.14 20.53 23.44
#